data_AF-A0A2P6FBC4-F1
#
_entry.id   AF-A0A2P6FBC4-F1
#
_cell.length_a   1.000
_cell.length_b   1.000
_cell.length_c   1.000
_cell.angle_alpha   90.00
_cell.angle_beta   90.00
_cell.angle_gamma   90.00
#
_symmetry.space_group_name_H-M   'P 1'
#
loop_
_entity.id
_entity.type
_entity.pdbx_description
1 polymer ?
#
loop_
_entity_poly.entity_id
_entity_poly.type
_entity_poly.pdbx_seq_one_letter_code
_entity_poly.pdbx_strand_id
1 'polypeptide(L)'
;MTSKYPTTHRLAGEIEKGYANYIAPDGTYLYQFDSTKPLSKRKKLGEQQSQQQTEFVTFAKLNEKEKGIGYHFVGVFRFNGYTDEDCQTMIYKKIANSYHLPPIK
;
A
#
# COMPACT_ATOMS: atom_id res chain seq x y z
N MET A 1 21.72 7.65 9.46
CA MET A 1 20.76 7.05 8.51
C MET A 1 19.48 6.72 9.27
N THR A 2 18.47 7.58 9.18
CA THR A 2 17.16 7.34 9.83
C THR A 2 16.31 6.46 8.93
N SER A 3 15.75 5.38 9.50
CA SER A 3 14.85 4.48 8.78
C SER A 3 13.68 5.26 8.17
N LYS A 4 13.49 5.12 6.85
CA LYS A 4 12.39 5.74 6.09
C LYS A 4 11.03 5.07 6.31
N TYR A 5 11.00 4.03 7.14
CA TYR A 5 9.80 3.23 7.41
C TYR A 5 9.20 3.61 8.77
N PRO A 6 7.88 3.55 8.93
CA PRO A 6 7.26 3.75 10.23
C PRO A 6 7.91 2.81 11.25
N THR A 7 8.37 3.37 12.36
CA THR A 7 8.77 2.57 13.52
C THR A 7 7.61 1.68 13.94
N THR A 8 7.90 0.48 14.44
CA THR A 8 6.91 -0.54 14.81
C THR A 8 5.78 0.01 15.69
N HIS A 9 6.10 0.95 16.59
CA HIS A 9 5.13 1.65 17.44
C HIS A 9 4.16 2.56 16.67
N ARG A 10 4.61 3.25 15.62
CA ARG A 10 3.72 4.11 14.81
C ARG A 10 2.76 3.27 13.99
N LEU A 11 3.22 2.14 13.45
CA LEU A 11 2.38 1.22 12.69
C LEU A 11 1.28 0.61 13.59
N ALA A 12 1.65 0.15 14.78
CA ALA A 12 0.69 -0.38 15.76
C ALA A 12 -0.43 0.64 16.07
N GLY A 13 -0.08 1.90 16.32
CA GLY A 13 -1.07 2.94 16.59
C GLY A 13 -1.98 3.31 15.40
N GLU A 14 -1.55 3.12 14.15
CA GLU A 14 -2.42 3.31 12.98
C GLU A 14 -3.33 2.10 12.74
N ILE A 15 -2.84 0.89 13.01
CA ILE A 15 -3.66 -0.32 13.00
C ILE A 15 -4.77 -0.22 14.07
N GLU A 16 -4.47 0.29 15.26
CA GLU A 16 -5.47 0.56 16.30
C GLU A 16 -6.55 1.55 15.85
N LYS A 17 -6.22 2.51 14.98
CA LYS A 17 -7.19 3.45 14.37
C LYS A 17 -8.03 2.82 13.24
N GLY A 18 -7.77 1.56 12.92
CA GLY A 18 -8.53 0.78 11.95
C GLY A 18 -8.08 0.92 10.50
N TYR A 19 -7.02 1.69 10.21
CA TYR A 19 -6.52 1.86 8.85
C TYR A 19 -5.02 2.12 8.82
N ALA A 20 -4.27 1.34 8.04
CA ALA A 20 -2.84 1.55 7.86
C ALA A 20 -2.35 1.08 6.49
N ASN A 21 -1.41 1.83 5.90
CA ASN A 21 -0.61 1.37 4.77
C ASN A 21 0.85 1.29 5.18
N TYR A 22 1.52 0.20 4.83
CA TYR A 22 2.93 0.01 5.11
C TYR A 22 3.60 -0.85 4.05
N ILE A 23 4.90 -0.63 3.86
CA ILE A 23 5.72 -1.34 2.89
C ILE A 23 6.69 -2.23 3.66
N ALA A 24 6.90 -3.46 3.18
CA ALA A 24 7.91 -4.36 3.72
C ALA A 24 9.31 -3.69 3.73
N PRO A 25 10.20 -4.03 4.67
CA PRO A 25 11.54 -3.43 4.73
C PRO A 25 12.35 -3.57 3.44
N ASP A 26 12.16 -4.66 2.70
CA ASP A 26 12.81 -4.93 1.40
C ASP A 26 12.11 -4.21 0.23
N GLY A 27 10.97 -3.58 0.47
CA GLY A 27 10.17 -2.89 -0.54
C GLY A 27 9.40 -3.81 -1.47
N THR A 28 9.36 -5.12 -1.24
CA THR A 28 8.75 -6.10 -2.16
C THR A 28 7.22 -6.10 -2.08
N TYR A 29 6.68 -5.88 -0.87
CA TYR A 29 5.25 -5.90 -0.61
C TYR A 29 4.76 -4.58 -0.03
N LEU A 30 3.55 -4.19 -0.46
CA LEU A 30 2.74 -3.15 0.15
C LEU A 30 1.54 -3.82 0.82
N TYR A 31 1.26 -3.43 2.05
CA TYR A 31 0.14 -3.91 2.84
C TYR A 31 -0.82 -2.76 3.09
N GLN A 32 -2.11 -3.05 2.91
CA GLN A 32 -3.19 -2.15 3.27
C GLN A 32 -4.11 -2.85 4.25
N PHE A 33 -4.03 -2.44 5.51
CA PHE A 33 -4.95 -2.81 6.56
C PHE A 33 -6.15 -1.84 6.60
N ASP A 34 -7.36 -2.36 6.66
CA ASP A 34 -8.59 -1.60 6.85
C ASP A 34 -9.65 -2.46 7.55
N SER A 35 -9.78 -2.28 8.87
CA SER A 35 -10.83 -2.94 9.67
C SER A 35 -12.13 -2.14 9.72
N THR A 36 -12.17 -0.94 9.13
CA THR A 36 -13.38 -0.10 9.07
C THR A 36 -14.36 -0.56 7.99
N LYS A 37 -13.94 -1.48 7.11
CA LYS A 37 -14.76 -2.02 6.03
C LYS A 37 -15.26 -3.42 6.35
N PRO A 38 -16.52 -3.73 6.03
CA PRO A 38 -17.02 -5.10 6.10
C PRO A 38 -16.22 -6.06 5.20
N LEU A 39 -16.06 -7.30 5.67
CA LEU A 39 -15.41 -8.41 4.96
C LEU A 39 -15.86 -8.54 3.50
N SER A 40 -17.18 -8.48 3.26
CA SER A 40 -17.76 -8.62 1.91
C SER A 40 -17.28 -7.55 0.94
N LYS A 41 -17.07 -6.31 1.41
CA LYS A 41 -16.53 -5.23 0.59
C LYS A 41 -15.05 -5.43 0.28
N ARG A 42 -14.28 -5.94 1.25
CA ARG A 42 -12.86 -6.26 1.09
C ARG A 42 -12.65 -7.39 0.07
N LYS A 43 -13.46 -8.45 0.14
CA LYS A 43 -13.46 -9.56 -0.81
C LYS A 43 -13.78 -9.10 -2.24
N LYS A 44 -14.89 -8.37 -2.40
CA LYS A 44 -15.28 -7.83 -3.71
C LYS A 44 -14.20 -6.93 -4.33
N LEU A 45 -13.52 -6.11 -3.52
CA LEU A 45 -12.44 -5.26 -4.00
C LEU A 45 -11.24 -6.09 -4.51
N GLY A 46 -10.80 -7.11 -3.77
CA GLY A 46 -9.69 -7.96 -4.21
C GLY A 46 -10.04 -8.80 -5.44
N GLU A 47 -11.28 -9.30 -5.54
CA GLU A 47 -11.78 -9.96 -6.75
C GLU A 47 -11.72 -9.04 -7.96
N GLN A 48 -12.20 -7.79 -7.82
CA GLN A 48 -12.16 -6.79 -8.89
C GLN A 48 -10.72 -6.49 -9.32
N GLN A 49 -9.83 -6.23 -8.36
CA GLN A 49 -8.43 -5.94 -8.65
C GLN A 49 -7.70 -7.12 -9.32
N SER A 50 -8.03 -8.35 -8.90
CA SER A 50 -7.50 -9.57 -9.50
C SER A 50 -8.01 -9.77 -10.93
N GLN A 51 -9.32 -9.66 -11.15
CA GLN A 51 -9.93 -9.81 -12.49
C GLN A 51 -9.43 -8.77 -13.48
N GLN A 52 -9.29 -7.52 -13.04
CA GLN A 52 -8.83 -6.41 -13.88
C GLN A 52 -7.31 -6.34 -14.00
N GLN A 53 -6.57 -7.16 -13.24
CA GLN A 53 -5.10 -7.09 -13.14
C GLN A 53 -4.62 -5.66 -12.81
N THR A 54 -5.33 -4.97 -11.91
CA THR A 54 -5.10 -3.55 -11.62
C THR A 54 -3.67 -3.29 -11.15
N GLU A 55 -3.00 -2.34 -11.79
CA GLU A 55 -1.67 -1.88 -11.42
C GLU A 55 -1.72 -0.53 -10.70
N PHE A 56 -1.00 -0.42 -9.59
CA PHE A 56 -0.95 0.76 -8.75
C PHE A 56 0.43 1.42 -8.84
N VAL A 57 0.53 2.51 -9.57
CA VAL A 57 1.69 3.41 -9.56
C VAL A 57 1.71 4.16 -8.22
N THR A 58 2.61 3.76 -7.32
CA THR A 58 2.49 4.13 -5.90
C THR A 58 3.55 5.14 -5.49
N PHE A 59 3.11 6.16 -4.72
CA PHE A 59 3.96 7.18 -4.13
C PHE A 59 3.77 7.21 -2.61
N ALA A 60 4.86 7.02 -1.86
CA ALA A 60 4.84 7.16 -0.40
C ALA A 60 4.93 8.63 -0.01
N LYS A 61 4.05 9.04 0.91
CA LYS A 61 4.04 10.40 1.46
C LYS A 61 5.22 10.60 2.41
N LEU A 62 6.03 11.61 2.15
CA LEU A 62 7.08 12.12 3.02
C LEU A 62 6.52 13.32 3.80
N ASN A 63 6.42 13.19 5.12
CA ASN A 63 6.04 14.31 5.98
C ASN A 63 7.30 15.04 6.45
N GLU A 64 7.72 16.06 5.71
CA GLU A 64 8.75 16.98 6.17
C GLU A 64 8.06 18.17 6.83
N LYS A 65 7.97 18.15 8.17
CA LYS A 65 7.21 19.13 8.98
C LYS A 65 7.50 20.60 8.63
N GLU A 66 8.72 20.90 8.17
CA GLU A 66 9.15 22.26 7.82
C GLU A 66 9.08 22.58 6.31
N LYS A 67 9.14 21.57 5.44
CA LYS A 67 9.26 21.75 3.97
C LYS A 67 8.00 21.39 3.19
N GLY A 68 6.95 20.96 3.88
CA GLY A 68 5.67 20.59 3.29
C GLY A 68 5.55 19.09 3.02
N ILE A 69 4.50 18.72 2.26
CA ILE A 69 4.21 17.33 1.93
C ILE A 69 4.97 16.96 0.66
N GLY A 70 5.91 16.02 0.78
CA GLY A 70 6.59 15.40 -0.34
C GLY A 70 5.98 14.05 -0.70
N TYR A 71 6.26 13.57 -1.91
CA TYR A 71 5.88 12.24 -2.37
C TYR A 71 7.07 11.59 -3.08
N HIS A 72 7.35 10.34 -2.74
CA HIS A 72 8.44 9.55 -3.32
C HIS A 72 7.85 8.33 -4.02
N PHE A 73 8.19 8.14 -5.30
CA PHE A 73 7.80 6.96 -6.07
C PHE A 73 8.43 5.69 -5.48
N VAL A 74 7.60 4.71 -5.12
CA VAL A 74 8.04 3.47 -4.46
C VAL A 74 7.91 2.21 -5.33
N GLY A 75 7.29 2.32 -6.50
CA GLY A 75 7.13 1.23 -7.45
C GLY A 75 5.70 1.09 -7.99
N VAL A 76 5.53 0.11 -8.89
CA VAL A 76 4.22 -0.34 -9.37
C VAL A 76 3.88 -1.63 -8.66
N PHE A 77 2.67 -1.71 -8.11
CA PHE A 77 2.21 -2.85 -7.32
C PHE A 77 0.93 -3.44 -7.89
N ARG A 78 0.71 -4.74 -7.71
CA ARG A 78 -0.52 -5.45 -8.07
C ARG A 78 -1.02 -6.25 -6.89
N PHE A 79 -2.34 -6.39 -6.78
CA PHE A 79 -2.96 -7.22 -5.73
C PHE A 79 -2.44 -8.66 -5.77
N ASN A 80 -2.11 -9.21 -4.60
CA ASN A 80 -1.48 -10.53 -4.42
C ASN A 80 -2.19 -11.38 -3.34
N GLY A 81 -3.38 -10.97 -2.89
CA GLY A 81 -4.16 -11.71 -1.89
C GLY A 81 -4.29 -10.98 -0.56
N TYR A 82 -4.57 -11.76 0.49
CA TYR A 82 -4.80 -11.28 1.86
C TYR A 82 -3.83 -11.95 2.84
N THR A 83 -3.63 -11.38 4.03
CA THR A 83 -2.82 -12.02 5.08
C THR A 83 -3.52 -13.20 5.74
N ASP A 84 -4.85 -13.19 5.73
CA ASP A 84 -5.74 -14.04 6.51
C ASP A 84 -7.15 -14.12 5.88
N GLU A 85 -8.02 -14.91 6.50
CA GLU A 85 -9.40 -15.13 6.05
C GLU A 85 -10.33 -13.94 6.31
N ASP A 86 -9.97 -13.05 7.25
CA ASP A 86 -10.77 -11.87 7.58
C ASP A 86 -10.60 -10.73 6.55
N CYS A 87 -9.66 -10.88 5.63
CA CYS A 87 -9.39 -9.97 4.52
C CYS A 87 -9.19 -8.50 4.95
N GLN A 88 -8.86 -8.25 6.22
CA GLN A 88 -8.63 -6.91 6.72
C GLN A 88 -7.33 -6.35 6.17
N THR A 89 -6.33 -7.19 5.91
CA THR A 89 -5.09 -6.77 5.23
C THR A 89 -5.03 -7.31 3.82
N MET A 90 -5.03 -6.40 2.85
CA MET A 90 -4.72 -6.71 1.45
C MET A 90 -3.21 -6.60 1.22
N ILE A 91 -2.67 -7.56 0.48
CA ILE A 91 -1.27 -7.63 0.09
C ILE A 91 -1.14 -7.25 -1.38
N TYR A 92 -0.19 -6.38 -1.68
CA TYR A 92 0.16 -6.00 -3.04
C TYR A 92 1.64 -6.30 -3.27
N LYS A 93 1.95 -7.02 -4.34
CA LYS A 93 3.32 -7.37 -4.73
C LYS A 93 3.85 -6.34 -5.71
N LYS A 94 5.08 -5.88 -5.51
CA LYS A 94 5.76 -5.01 -6.47
C LYS A 94 6.03 -5.77 -7.77
N ILE A 95 5.66 -5.16 -8.90
CA ILE A 95 5.86 -5.70 -10.25
C ILE A 95 6.86 -4.87 -11.08
N ALA A 96 7.11 -3.61 -10.72
CA ALA A 96 8.10 -2.77 -11.38
C ALA A 96 8.72 -1.72 -10.44
N ASN A 97 9.99 -1.39 -10.70
CA ASN A 97 10.73 -0.32 -10.01
C ASN A 97 10.77 1.00 -10.80
N SER A 98 10.13 1.03 -11.98
CA SER A 98 9.99 2.21 -12.82
C SER A 98 8.57 2.24 -13.39
N TYR A 99 8.12 3.44 -13.77
CA TYR A 99 6.89 3.63 -14.50
C TYR A 99 7.14 4.63 -15.63
N HIS A 100 6.73 4.25 -16.85
CA HIS A 100 6.83 5.12 -18.02
C HIS A 100 5.44 5.66 -18.34
N LEU A 101 5.31 6.98 -18.34
CA LEU A 101 4.10 7.62 -18.81
C LEU A 101 3.89 7.27 -20.29
N PRO A 102 2.71 6.79 -20.68
CA PRO A 102 2.40 6.64 -22.09
C PRO A 102 2.47 8.01 -22.79
N PRO A 103 2.85 8.05 -24.07
CA PRO A 103 2.85 9.29 -24.83
C PRO A 103 1.45 9.92 -24.80
N ILE A 104 1.40 11.21 -24.49
CA ILE A 104 0.17 12.00 -24.56
C ILE A 104 -0.20 12.09 -26.05
N LYS A 105 -1.43 11.67 -26.39
CA LYS A 105 -1.99 11.81 -27.73
C LYS A 105 -2.42 13.24 -27.99
#